data_AF-A0A933DMR4-F1
#
_entry.id   AF-A0A933DMR4-F1
#
_cell.length_a   1.000
_cell.length_b   1.000
_cell.length_c   1.000
_cell.angle_alpha   90.00
_cell.angle_beta   90.00
_cell.angle_gamma   90.00
#
_symmetry.space_group_name_H-M   'P 1'
#
loop_
_entity.id
_entity.type
_entity.pdbx_description
1 polymer ?
#
loop_
_entity_poly.entity_id
_entity_poly.type
_entity_poly.pdbx_seq_one_letter_code
_entity_poly.pdbx_strand_id
1 'polypeptide(L)'
;MKEKFPEVSPQPTEEKRPKKKLSKLKKTLTAGALIGAGAVGGMLYEEGQKPSSPPRETQKIEEKEHKETKELTRDQVVELVAQDELKEYGPLEKRQGLEKISFVRLEENTLLMDDLDGDGRKDAAFITSENEGGSSGIFYDLKIALNRHGSPRKIGLALLGDRIKIEGIKVEGGEIVVNYLDHGEEDSMATASVPVERTFKVIDETLYERAEERQLAPHYKEIEGKIYRKVQ
;
A
#
# COMPACT_ATOMS: atom_id res chain seq x y z
N MET A 1 55.56 40.34 -7.52
CA MET A 1 54.95 39.42 -8.50
C MET A 1 53.54 39.12 -8.03
N LYS A 2 52.54 39.35 -8.90
CA LYS A 2 51.11 39.15 -8.60
C LYS A 2 50.70 37.81 -9.24
N GLU A 3 50.35 36.82 -8.44
CA GLU A 3 49.74 35.56 -8.90
C GLU A 3 48.43 35.39 -8.11
N LYS A 4 47.31 35.88 -8.68
CA LYS A 4 46.30 35.13 -9.45
C LYS A 4 45.69 33.96 -8.68
N PHE A 5 44.60 34.25 -7.99
CA PHE A 5 43.65 33.27 -7.46
C PHE A 5 42.97 32.51 -8.62
N PRO A 6 42.71 31.20 -8.48
CA PRO A 6 41.97 30.45 -9.48
C PRO A 6 40.48 30.80 -9.48
N GLU A 7 39.95 30.78 -10.70
CA GLU A 7 38.62 31.18 -11.15
C GLU A 7 37.54 30.20 -10.62
N VAL A 8 36.45 30.76 -10.09
CA VAL A 8 35.29 30.02 -9.60
C VAL A 8 34.46 29.57 -10.81
N SER A 9 34.35 28.26 -11.04
CA SER A 9 33.46 27.70 -12.06
C SER A 9 31.99 28.05 -11.76
N PRO A 10 31.21 28.51 -12.76
CA PRO A 10 29.78 28.76 -12.59
C PRO A 10 29.01 27.45 -12.44
N GLN A 11 28.11 27.40 -11.46
CA GLN A 11 27.17 26.28 -11.30
C GLN A 11 26.16 26.23 -12.46
N PRO A 12 25.75 25.04 -12.92
CA PRO A 12 24.73 24.92 -13.94
C PRO A 12 23.35 25.28 -13.39
N THR A 13 22.67 26.13 -14.16
CA THR A 13 21.34 26.69 -13.93
C THR A 13 20.24 25.64 -13.86
N GLU A 14 19.35 25.82 -12.89
CA GLU A 14 18.12 25.08 -12.63
C GLU A 14 17.17 25.06 -13.85
N GLU A 15 17.05 23.91 -14.52
CA GLU A 15 16.15 23.71 -15.66
C GLU A 15 14.72 23.44 -15.16
N LYS A 16 13.82 24.39 -15.43
CA LYS A 16 12.39 24.34 -15.09
C LYS A 16 11.68 23.20 -15.83
N ARG A 17 11.31 22.13 -15.12
CA ARG A 17 10.40 21.10 -15.65
C ARG A 17 8.99 21.67 -15.92
N PRO A 18 8.36 21.34 -17.07
CA PRO A 18 7.03 21.86 -17.41
C PRO A 18 5.91 21.15 -16.64
N LYS A 19 4.98 21.95 -16.09
CA LYS A 19 3.76 21.49 -15.40
C LYS A 19 2.79 20.83 -16.40
N LYS A 20 2.55 19.52 -16.26
CA LYS A 20 1.52 18.81 -17.03
C LYS A 20 0.13 19.13 -16.47
N LYS A 21 -0.75 19.65 -17.33
CA LYS A 21 -2.14 20.04 -17.01
C LYS A 21 -3.01 18.78 -16.79
N LEU A 22 -3.67 18.72 -15.63
CA LEU A 22 -4.77 17.80 -15.33
C LEU A 22 -6.04 18.25 -16.07
N SER A 23 -6.55 17.44 -16.98
CA SER A 23 -7.87 17.64 -17.61
C SER A 23 -8.95 16.91 -16.81
N LYS A 24 -9.90 17.70 -16.30
CA LYS A 24 -11.12 17.30 -15.60
C LYS A 24 -12.06 16.54 -16.56
N LEU A 25 -12.58 15.39 -16.14
CA LEU A 25 -13.79 14.81 -16.74
C LEU A 25 -14.92 14.88 -15.70
N LYS A 26 -16.01 15.56 -16.04
CA LYS A 26 -17.22 15.73 -15.22
C LYS A 26 -18.44 15.21 -15.99
N LYS A 27 -19.22 14.35 -15.30
CA LYS A 27 -20.71 14.17 -15.33
C LYS A 27 -21.28 13.56 -16.63
N THR A 28 -22.28 12.67 -16.60
CA THR A 28 -23.64 12.88 -16.04
C THR A 28 -24.39 11.58 -15.68
N LEU A 29 -25.12 11.61 -14.56
CA LEU A 29 -26.27 10.75 -14.25
C LEU A 29 -27.48 11.17 -15.10
N THR A 30 -28.31 10.21 -15.51
CA THR A 30 -29.71 10.45 -15.88
C THR A 30 -30.59 9.45 -15.16
N ALA A 31 -31.38 9.95 -14.20
CA ALA A 31 -32.48 9.24 -13.58
C ALA A 31 -33.74 9.44 -14.45
N GLY A 32 -34.42 8.35 -14.79
CA GLY A 32 -35.69 8.34 -15.52
C GLY A 32 -36.85 7.99 -14.59
N ALA A 33 -37.86 8.85 -14.59
CA ALA A 33 -38.98 8.93 -13.66
C ALA A 33 -40.13 7.91 -13.88
N LEU A 34 -40.80 7.65 -12.77
CA LEU A 34 -42.21 7.27 -12.51
C LEU A 34 -43.28 7.70 -13.54
N ILE A 35 -44.16 6.76 -13.89
CA ILE A 35 -45.61 6.88 -14.21
C ILE A 35 -46.20 5.48 -13.92
N GLY A 36 -47.34 5.17 -13.27
CA GLY A 36 -48.54 5.89 -12.85
C GLY A 36 -49.79 5.03 -13.17
N ALA A 37 -50.81 5.04 -12.29
CA ALA A 37 -52.17 4.47 -12.39
C ALA A 37 -52.33 2.92 -12.24
N GLY A 38 -53.27 2.34 -11.48
CA GLY A 38 -54.50 2.82 -10.83
C GLY A 38 -55.73 2.16 -11.46
N ALA A 39 -56.44 1.26 -10.74
CA ALA A 39 -57.86 0.95 -10.93
C ALA A 39 -58.43 0.03 -9.83
N VAL A 40 -59.68 0.31 -9.43
CA VAL A 40 -60.51 -0.27 -8.36
C VAL A 40 -61.69 -1.03 -9.00
N GLY A 41 -62.21 -2.06 -8.31
CA GLY A 41 -63.53 -2.69 -8.53
C GLY A 41 -63.43 -4.22 -8.55
N GLY A 42 -64.27 -5.07 -7.94
CA GLY A 42 -65.58 -4.92 -7.30
C GLY A 42 -66.47 -6.12 -7.67
N MET A 43 -66.90 -6.92 -6.67
CA MET A 43 -68.09 -7.82 -6.60
C MET A 43 -68.11 -9.28 -7.19
N LEU A 44 -68.27 -10.24 -6.26
CA LEU A 44 -69.22 -11.38 -6.13
C LEU A 44 -69.54 -12.35 -7.31
N TYR A 45 -69.34 -13.68 -7.12
CA TYR A 45 -70.37 -14.75 -6.92
C TYR A 45 -69.75 -16.18 -6.88
N GLU A 46 -70.54 -17.15 -6.40
CA GLU A 46 -70.23 -18.45 -5.77
C GLU A 46 -69.94 -19.70 -6.66
N GLU A 47 -69.38 -20.72 -5.97
CA GLU A 47 -69.43 -22.20 -6.13
C GLU A 47 -68.83 -22.95 -7.34
N GLY A 48 -67.93 -23.92 -7.05
CA GLY A 48 -67.68 -25.08 -7.90
C GLY A 48 -66.24 -25.65 -7.95
N GLN A 49 -65.95 -26.67 -7.14
CA GLN A 49 -64.99 -27.78 -7.33
C GLN A 49 -63.55 -27.54 -7.89
N LYS A 50 -62.54 -27.67 -6.99
CA LYS A 50 -61.37 -28.59 -7.00
C LYS A 50 -60.18 -27.94 -6.25
N PRO A 51 -59.53 -28.63 -5.28
CA PRO A 51 -58.29 -28.11 -4.70
C PRO A 51 -57.15 -28.31 -5.71
N SER A 52 -56.85 -27.27 -6.48
CA SER A 52 -55.55 -27.14 -7.14
C SER A 52 -54.56 -26.60 -6.12
N SER A 53 -53.34 -27.12 -6.19
CA SER A 53 -52.22 -26.99 -5.26
C SER A 53 -52.01 -25.57 -4.69
N PRO A 54 -51.51 -25.41 -3.46
CA PRO A 54 -51.21 -24.09 -2.93
C PRO A 54 -50.18 -23.38 -3.84
N PRO A 55 -50.34 -22.07 -4.10
CA PRO A 55 -49.33 -21.32 -4.82
C PRO A 55 -48.01 -21.41 -4.05
N ARG A 56 -46.92 -21.70 -4.76
CA ARG A 56 -45.56 -21.49 -4.24
C ARG A 56 -45.48 -20.07 -3.73
N GLU A 57 -45.53 -19.94 -2.41
CA GLU A 57 -45.05 -18.80 -1.67
C GLU A 57 -43.65 -18.53 -2.21
N THR A 58 -43.55 -17.51 -3.05
CA THR A 58 -42.28 -16.93 -3.49
C THR A 58 -41.64 -16.40 -2.22
N GLN A 59 -40.90 -17.29 -1.57
CA GLN A 59 -39.86 -16.92 -0.63
C GLN A 59 -39.00 -15.92 -1.38
N LYS A 60 -39.21 -14.65 -1.03
CA LYS A 60 -38.33 -13.56 -1.34
C LYS A 60 -37.01 -13.97 -0.71
N ILE A 61 -36.18 -14.65 -1.49
CA ILE A 61 -34.79 -14.87 -1.17
C ILE A 61 -34.26 -13.45 -1.03
N GLU A 62 -34.12 -13.00 0.21
CA GLU A 62 -33.17 -11.96 0.54
C GLU A 62 -31.83 -12.50 0.05
N GLU A 63 -31.47 -12.16 -1.19
CA GLU A 63 -30.09 -12.10 -1.62
C GLU A 63 -29.42 -11.10 -0.68
N LYS A 64 -29.07 -11.58 0.51
CA LYS A 64 -27.91 -11.07 1.22
C LYS A 64 -26.79 -11.22 0.21
N GLU A 65 -26.41 -10.12 -0.42
CA GLU A 65 -25.07 -9.94 -0.98
C GLU A 65 -24.09 -10.35 0.11
N HIS A 66 -23.73 -11.63 0.15
CA HIS A 66 -22.47 -12.06 0.72
C HIS A 66 -21.44 -11.41 -0.18
N LYS A 67 -21.05 -10.17 0.14
CA LYS A 67 -19.82 -9.58 -0.39
C LYS A 67 -18.73 -10.50 0.08
N GLU A 68 -18.42 -11.49 -0.75
CA GLU A 68 -17.31 -12.40 -0.58
C GLU A 68 -16.09 -11.52 -0.31
N THR A 69 -15.63 -11.51 0.95
CA THR A 69 -14.46 -10.74 1.36
C THR A 69 -13.27 -11.42 0.72
N LYS A 70 -12.93 -10.99 -0.48
CA LYS A 70 -11.81 -11.54 -1.23
C LYS A 70 -10.52 -11.21 -0.46
N GLU A 71 -9.92 -12.23 0.15
CA GLU A 71 -8.64 -12.09 0.82
C GLU A 71 -7.53 -11.78 -0.19
N LEU A 72 -6.52 -11.06 0.27
CA LEU A 72 -5.33 -10.76 -0.53
C LEU A 72 -4.41 -12.00 -0.56
N THR A 73 -3.86 -12.35 -1.72
CA THR A 73 -2.95 -13.50 -1.86
C THR A 73 -1.48 -13.07 -1.98
N ARG A 74 -0.56 -13.98 -1.68
CA ARG A 74 0.88 -13.78 -1.89
C ARG A 74 1.20 -13.44 -3.35
N ASP A 75 0.58 -14.13 -4.30
CA ASP A 75 0.82 -13.91 -5.73
C ASP A 75 0.45 -12.49 -6.15
N GLN A 76 -0.63 -11.92 -5.59
CA GLN A 76 -1.02 -10.54 -5.84
C GLN A 76 -0.02 -9.53 -5.28
N VAL A 77 0.63 -9.84 -4.15
CA VAL A 77 1.71 -9.01 -3.59
C VAL A 77 2.97 -9.12 -4.46
N VAL A 78 3.32 -10.32 -4.92
CA VAL A 78 4.45 -10.51 -5.87
C VAL A 78 4.20 -9.75 -7.16
N GLU A 79 2.98 -9.79 -7.70
CA GLU A 79 2.60 -9.02 -8.87
C GLU A 79 2.71 -7.51 -8.63
N LEU A 80 2.27 -7.03 -7.45
CA LEU A 80 2.43 -5.62 -7.06
C LEU A 80 3.91 -5.20 -7.06
N VAL A 81 4.81 -6.02 -6.50
CA VAL A 81 6.26 -5.75 -6.48
C VAL A 81 6.83 -5.69 -7.90
N ALA A 82 6.44 -6.62 -8.78
CA ALA A 82 6.87 -6.61 -10.18
C ALA A 82 6.36 -5.37 -10.94
N GLN A 83 5.14 -4.93 -10.67
CA GLN A 83 4.57 -3.71 -11.24
C GLN A 83 5.33 -2.46 -10.77
N ASP A 84 5.72 -2.40 -9.49
CA ASP A 84 6.54 -1.31 -8.95
C ASP A 84 7.91 -1.27 -9.62
N GLU A 85 8.59 -2.41 -9.73
CA GLU A 85 9.89 -2.52 -10.42
C GLU A 85 9.79 -2.06 -11.88
N LEU A 86 8.74 -2.49 -12.60
CA LEU A 86 8.51 -2.12 -13.99
C LEU A 86 8.25 -0.61 -14.14
N LYS A 87 7.55 0.00 -13.19
CA LYS A 87 7.25 1.43 -13.18
C LYS A 87 8.49 2.26 -12.92
N GLU A 88 9.36 1.79 -12.03
CA GLU A 88 10.56 2.49 -11.60
C GLU A 88 11.71 2.35 -12.60
N TYR A 89 12.03 1.11 -13.01
CA TYR A 89 13.19 0.80 -13.83
C TYR A 89 12.86 0.47 -15.29
N GLY A 90 11.58 0.42 -15.65
CA GLY A 90 11.16 -0.01 -16.98
C GLY A 90 11.39 -1.51 -17.22
N PRO A 91 10.98 -2.03 -18.39
CA PRO A 91 11.15 -3.44 -18.72
C PRO A 91 12.63 -3.78 -18.92
N LEU A 92 13.04 -4.97 -18.48
CA LEU A 92 14.43 -5.45 -18.54
C LEU A 92 15.09 -5.26 -19.91
N GLU A 93 14.37 -5.55 -20.99
CA GLU A 93 14.87 -5.43 -22.37
C GLU A 93 15.27 -4.00 -22.77
N LYS A 94 14.72 -2.98 -22.08
CA LYS A 94 15.04 -1.56 -22.32
C LYS A 94 16.13 -1.03 -21.40
N ARG A 95 16.60 -1.84 -20.43
CA ARG A 95 17.71 -1.51 -19.54
C ARG A 95 19.03 -1.80 -20.28
N GLN A 96 19.43 -0.92 -21.21
CA GLN A 96 20.67 -1.07 -21.98
C GLN A 96 21.91 -0.85 -21.08
N GLY A 97 22.90 -1.75 -21.17
CA GLY A 97 24.18 -1.68 -20.44
C GLY A 97 24.32 -2.78 -19.38
N LEU A 98 25.05 -3.85 -19.72
CA LEU A 98 25.20 -5.09 -18.92
C LEU A 98 26.08 -4.96 -17.66
N GLU A 99 26.24 -3.77 -17.07
CA GLU A 99 27.12 -3.63 -15.90
C GLU A 99 26.43 -3.32 -14.57
N LYS A 100 25.12 -3.07 -14.53
CA LYS A 100 24.38 -3.01 -13.27
C LYS A 100 22.88 -3.15 -13.50
N ILE A 101 22.34 -4.33 -13.19
CA ILE A 101 20.90 -4.58 -13.26
C ILE A 101 20.27 -4.03 -11.97
N SER A 102 19.50 -2.95 -12.07
CA SER A 102 18.60 -2.56 -10.99
C SER A 102 17.57 -3.65 -10.77
N PHE A 103 17.23 -3.92 -9.52
CA PHE A 103 16.20 -4.89 -9.17
C PHE A 103 15.40 -4.40 -7.96
N VAL A 104 14.19 -4.92 -7.83
CA VAL A 104 13.42 -4.92 -6.59
C VAL A 104 13.06 -6.37 -6.30
N ARG A 105 13.37 -6.84 -5.10
CA ARG A 105 13.11 -8.22 -4.68
C ARG A 105 12.28 -8.22 -3.40
N LEU A 106 11.25 -9.04 -3.36
CA LEU A 106 10.54 -9.35 -2.11
C LEU A 106 11.44 -10.24 -1.23
N GLU A 107 11.75 -9.78 -0.01
CA GLU A 107 12.55 -10.53 0.94
C GLU A 107 11.79 -11.76 1.43
N GLU A 108 12.44 -12.91 1.37
CA GLU A 108 11.83 -14.19 1.74
C GLU A 108 11.42 -14.17 3.22
N ASN A 109 10.27 -14.78 3.52
CA ASN A 109 9.71 -14.85 4.87
C ASN A 109 9.39 -13.51 5.55
N THR A 110 9.38 -12.39 4.81
CA THR A 110 9.01 -11.06 5.36
C THR A 110 7.57 -10.64 5.04
N LEU A 111 6.84 -11.40 4.22
CA LEU A 111 5.45 -11.11 3.90
C LEU A 111 4.54 -11.54 5.05
N LEU A 112 3.89 -10.57 5.67
CA LEU A 112 2.82 -10.76 6.64
C LEU A 112 1.47 -10.39 6.04
N MET A 113 0.46 -11.17 6.39
CA MET A 113 -0.94 -10.92 6.04
C MET A 113 -1.75 -10.75 7.32
N ASP A 114 -2.22 -9.54 7.60
CA ASP A 114 -2.97 -9.21 8.81
C ASP A 114 -3.87 -7.99 8.56
N ASP A 115 -4.83 -7.72 9.44
CA ASP A 115 -5.68 -6.52 9.38
C ASP A 115 -4.90 -5.30 9.90
N LEU A 116 -4.33 -4.50 8.99
CA LEU A 116 -3.41 -3.41 9.33
C LEU A 116 -4.16 -2.08 9.49
N ASP A 117 -5.27 -1.88 8.77
CA ASP A 117 -6.09 -0.67 8.86
C ASP A 117 -7.36 -0.83 9.72
N GLY A 118 -7.63 -2.02 10.25
CA GLY A 118 -8.75 -2.32 11.14
C GLY A 118 -10.09 -2.47 10.42
N ASP A 119 -10.09 -2.70 9.11
CA ASP A 119 -11.29 -2.83 8.28
C ASP A 119 -11.88 -4.27 8.26
N GLY A 120 -11.24 -5.21 8.94
CA GLY A 120 -11.62 -6.62 9.04
C GLY A 120 -11.13 -7.47 7.86
N ARG A 121 -10.36 -6.93 6.92
CA ARG A 121 -9.72 -7.68 5.84
C ARG A 121 -8.21 -7.76 6.08
N LYS A 122 -7.62 -8.88 5.67
CA LYS A 122 -6.17 -9.01 5.67
C LYS A 122 -5.55 -8.13 4.57
N ASP A 123 -4.68 -7.24 5.01
CA ASP A 123 -3.72 -6.44 4.25
C ASP A 123 -2.35 -7.13 4.21
N ALA A 124 -1.39 -6.52 3.52
CA ALA A 124 -0.01 -7.01 3.46
C ALA A 124 1.00 -5.98 4.01
N ALA A 125 1.91 -6.46 4.86
CA ALA A 125 3.18 -5.80 5.18
C ALA A 125 4.32 -6.68 4.68
N PHE A 126 5.29 -6.11 3.97
CA PHE A 126 6.39 -6.88 3.40
C PHE A 126 7.64 -6.03 3.24
N ILE A 127 8.81 -6.69 3.20
CA ILE A 127 10.09 -6.01 3.00
C ILE A 127 10.58 -6.30 1.59
N THR A 128 11.05 -5.26 0.90
CA THR A 128 11.78 -5.43 -0.37
C THR A 128 13.22 -5.00 -0.21
N SER A 129 14.14 -5.71 -0.87
CA SER A 129 15.47 -5.19 -1.16
C SER A 129 15.53 -4.64 -2.57
N GLU A 130 16.24 -3.54 -2.76
CA GLU A 130 16.44 -2.94 -4.07
C GLU A 130 17.85 -2.41 -4.26
N ASN A 131 18.33 -2.47 -5.50
CA ASN A 131 19.58 -1.88 -5.92
C ASN A 131 19.30 -0.93 -7.07
N GLU A 132 19.83 0.29 -6.95
CA GLU A 132 19.92 1.20 -8.07
C GLU A 132 21.19 0.87 -8.85
N GLY A 133 20.99 0.37 -10.08
CA GLY A 133 22.07 -0.04 -10.94
C GLY A 133 23.09 1.08 -11.13
N GLY A 134 24.30 0.88 -10.62
CA GLY A 134 25.27 1.98 -10.44
C GLY A 134 25.99 1.87 -9.11
N SER A 135 25.31 1.36 -8.09
CA SER A 135 25.75 1.28 -6.71
C SER A 135 25.98 -0.16 -6.26
N SER A 136 26.78 -0.33 -5.19
CA SER A 136 26.85 -1.57 -4.40
C SER A 136 25.85 -1.58 -3.23
N GLY A 137 25.13 -0.47 -3.01
CA GLY A 137 24.10 -0.36 -1.98
C GLY A 137 22.93 -1.29 -2.27
N ILE A 138 22.35 -1.83 -1.19
CA ILE A 138 21.14 -2.63 -1.24
C ILE A 138 20.22 -2.05 -0.18
N PHE A 139 19.18 -1.34 -0.61
CA PHE A 139 18.27 -0.66 0.30
C PHE A 139 17.12 -1.59 0.65
N TYR A 140 16.74 -1.59 1.92
CA TYR A 140 15.64 -2.39 2.44
C TYR A 140 14.49 -1.47 2.82
N ASP A 141 13.31 -1.73 2.27
CA ASP A 141 12.11 -0.95 2.53
C ASP A 141 11.01 -1.81 3.12
N LEU A 142 10.35 -1.33 4.18
CA LEU A 142 9.03 -1.80 4.58
C LEU A 142 7.97 -1.19 3.66
N LYS A 143 7.19 -2.02 2.97
CA LYS A 143 6.10 -1.61 2.09
C LYS A 143 4.77 -2.17 2.60
N ILE A 144 3.72 -1.35 2.53
CA ILE A 144 2.37 -1.70 2.98
C ILE A 144 1.39 -1.65 1.82
N ALA A 145 0.62 -2.72 1.64
CA ALA A 145 -0.47 -2.80 0.68
C ALA A 145 -1.79 -3.13 1.37
N LEU A 146 -2.74 -2.21 1.31
CA LEU A 146 -4.09 -2.44 1.85
C LEU A 146 -4.95 -3.22 0.87
N ASN A 147 -5.79 -4.09 1.40
CA ASN A 147 -6.73 -4.87 0.64
C ASN A 147 -7.97 -4.03 0.30
N ARG A 148 -8.13 -3.75 -0.99
CA ARG A 148 -9.32 -3.09 -1.55
C ARG A 148 -10.12 -4.11 -2.35
N HIS A 149 -10.90 -4.92 -1.63
CA HIS A 149 -11.77 -5.96 -2.18
C HIS A 149 -11.03 -7.00 -3.05
N GLY A 150 -9.94 -7.55 -2.50
CA GLY A 150 -9.05 -8.50 -3.14
C GLY A 150 -8.08 -7.87 -4.14
N SER A 151 -7.92 -6.54 -4.12
CA SER A 151 -6.91 -5.83 -4.92
C SER A 151 -5.94 -5.12 -3.97
N PRO A 152 -4.62 -5.40 -4.03
CA PRO A 152 -3.65 -4.71 -3.20
C PRO A 152 -3.48 -3.26 -3.66
N ARG A 153 -3.49 -2.33 -2.71
CA ARG A 153 -3.18 -0.92 -2.95
C ARG A 153 -2.06 -0.46 -2.03
N LYS A 154 -0.89 -0.16 -2.60
CA LYS A 154 0.24 0.38 -1.84
C LYS A 154 -0.11 1.73 -1.21
N ILE A 155 0.17 1.89 0.09
CA ILE A 155 -0.13 3.12 0.84
C ILE A 155 1.08 3.77 1.53
N GLY A 156 2.18 3.04 1.68
CA GLY A 156 3.32 3.51 2.45
C GLY A 156 4.59 2.73 2.15
N LEU A 157 5.71 3.41 2.33
CA LEU A 157 7.07 2.91 2.19
C LEU A 157 7.88 3.52 3.32
N ALA A 158 8.66 2.72 4.03
CA ALA A 158 9.62 3.19 5.01
C ALA A 158 11.00 2.57 4.73
N LEU A 159 12.00 3.41 4.42
CA LEU A 159 13.39 2.96 4.31
C LEU A 159 13.86 2.46 5.67
N LEU A 160 14.27 1.20 5.73
CA LEU A 160 14.84 0.54 6.91
C LEU A 160 16.35 0.78 6.99
N GLY A 161 17.05 0.74 5.87
CA GLY A 161 18.50 1.02 5.79
C GLY A 161 19.16 0.50 4.51
N ASP A 162 20.48 0.69 4.42
CA ASP A 162 21.34 0.16 3.35
C ASP A 162 22.16 -1.02 3.90
N ARG A 163 22.11 -2.17 3.23
CA ARG A 163 22.87 -3.41 3.55
C ARG A 163 22.68 -3.94 4.98
N ILE A 164 21.52 -3.63 5.56
CA ILE A 164 21.07 -4.19 6.83
C ILE A 164 20.80 -5.70 6.74
N LYS A 165 20.68 -6.35 7.89
CA LYS A 165 20.27 -7.77 7.98
C LYS A 165 18.93 -7.90 8.68
N ILE A 166 17.87 -8.24 7.94
CA ILE A 166 16.55 -8.50 8.52
C ILE A 166 16.60 -9.74 9.42
N GLU A 167 16.14 -9.59 10.65
CA GLU A 167 16.00 -10.69 11.62
C GLU A 167 14.56 -11.17 11.73
N GLY A 168 13.59 -10.26 11.59
CA GLY A 168 12.19 -10.64 11.58
C GLY A 168 11.22 -9.48 11.42
N ILE A 169 9.99 -9.85 11.12
CA ILE A 169 8.85 -8.95 11.06
C ILE A 169 7.65 -9.65 11.70
N LYS A 170 6.85 -8.92 12.47
CA LYS A 170 5.64 -9.42 13.12
C LYS A 170 4.58 -8.33 13.22
N VAL A 171 3.33 -8.73 13.42
CA VAL A 171 2.24 -7.81 13.81
C VAL A 171 1.83 -8.11 15.25
N GLU A 172 1.83 -7.08 16.10
CA GLU A 172 1.44 -7.17 17.50
C GLU A 172 0.58 -5.96 17.87
N GLY A 173 -0.66 -6.19 18.35
CA GLY A 173 -1.56 -5.08 18.73
C GLY A 173 -1.90 -4.13 17.58
N GLY A 174 -1.94 -4.63 16.34
CA GLY A 174 -2.13 -3.80 15.15
C GLY A 174 -0.97 -2.84 14.90
N GLU A 175 0.23 -3.15 15.39
CA GLU A 175 1.48 -2.50 15.04
C GLU A 175 2.39 -3.50 14.32
N ILE A 176 3.12 -3.03 13.32
CA ILE A 176 4.12 -3.82 12.59
C ILE A 176 5.46 -3.59 13.27
N VAL A 177 6.09 -4.65 13.76
CA VAL A 177 7.41 -4.59 14.40
C VAL A 177 8.42 -5.25 13.48
N VAL A 178 9.47 -4.51 13.12
CA VAL A 178 10.59 -4.98 12.30
C VAL A 178 11.86 -4.98 13.13
N ASN A 179 12.52 -6.14 13.18
CA ASN A 179 13.82 -6.32 13.82
C ASN A 179 14.89 -6.60 12.77
N TYR A 180 16.00 -5.90 12.87
CA TYR A 180 17.14 -6.05 11.96
C TYR A 180 18.45 -5.64 12.62
N LEU A 181 19.57 -6.05 12.05
CA LEU A 181 20.88 -5.50 12.37
C LEU A 181 21.22 -4.38 11.39
N ASP A 182 21.61 -3.24 11.94
CA ASP A 182 22.14 -2.08 11.22
C ASP A 182 23.65 -1.94 11.46
N HIS A 183 24.30 -1.06 10.70
CA HIS A 183 25.71 -0.79 10.83
C HIS A 183 25.99 0.10 12.04
N GLY A 184 26.89 -0.36 12.91
CA GLY A 184 27.52 0.46 13.94
C GLY A 184 28.59 1.40 13.36
N GLU A 185 29.09 2.32 14.19
CA GLU A 185 30.11 3.29 13.78
C GLU A 185 31.42 2.65 13.30
N GLU A 186 31.77 1.49 13.88
CA GLU A 186 32.98 0.72 13.56
C GLU A 186 32.74 -0.38 12.52
N ASP A 187 31.50 -0.55 12.07
CA ASP A 187 31.15 -1.59 11.12
C ASP A 187 31.62 -1.25 9.70
N SER A 188 32.15 -2.25 9.00
CA SER A 188 32.28 -2.15 7.55
C SER A 188 30.90 -2.32 6.89
N MET A 189 30.72 -1.83 5.67
CA MET A 189 29.47 -2.02 4.92
C MET A 189 29.15 -3.49 4.56
N ALA A 190 30.04 -4.44 4.89
CA ALA A 190 29.80 -5.87 4.71
C ALA A 190 29.27 -6.56 5.99
N THR A 191 29.19 -5.85 7.12
CA THR A 191 28.83 -6.45 8.41
C THR A 191 27.97 -5.49 9.20
N ALA A 192 26.68 -5.80 9.37
CA ALA A 192 25.79 -5.09 10.28
C ALA A 192 25.75 -5.82 11.63
N SER A 193 25.90 -5.09 12.74
CA SER A 193 26.04 -5.67 14.08
C SER A 193 25.11 -5.07 15.14
N VAL A 194 24.53 -3.90 14.91
CA VAL A 194 23.72 -3.18 15.91
C VAL A 194 22.25 -3.57 15.79
N PRO A 195 21.62 -4.16 16.82
CA PRO A 195 20.21 -4.51 16.77
C PRO A 195 19.33 -3.26 16.78
N VAL A 196 18.38 -3.21 15.85
CA VAL A 196 17.39 -2.14 15.71
C VAL A 196 15.99 -2.75 15.69
N GLU A 197 15.10 -2.23 16.52
CA GLU A 197 13.66 -2.48 16.46
C GLU A 197 12.95 -1.21 16.00
N ARG A 198 12.16 -1.30 14.93
CA ARG A 198 11.28 -0.22 14.48
C ARG A 198 9.83 -0.69 14.48
N THR A 199 8.95 0.15 14.98
CA THR A 199 7.52 -0.13 15.07
C THR A 199 6.73 0.83 14.20
N PHE A 200 5.76 0.32 13.46
CA PHE A 200 4.95 1.07 12.52
C PHE A 200 3.46 0.81 12.75
N LYS A 201 2.62 1.77 12.38
CA LYS A 201 1.17 1.64 12.46
C LYS A 201 0.52 2.29 11.24
N VAL A 202 -0.49 1.63 10.68
CA VAL A 202 -1.34 2.24 9.65
C VAL A 202 -2.49 2.96 10.34
N ILE A 203 -2.66 4.25 10.05
CA ILE A 203 -3.71 5.09 10.62
C ILE A 203 -4.28 5.93 9.48
N ASP A 204 -5.59 5.85 9.26
CA ASP A 204 -6.27 6.56 8.16
C ASP A 204 -5.56 6.33 6.81
N GLU A 205 -5.29 5.06 6.48
CA GLU A 205 -4.57 4.64 5.27
C GLU A 205 -3.16 5.24 5.10
N THR A 206 -2.56 5.76 6.16
CA THR A 206 -1.23 6.38 6.15
C THR A 206 -0.30 5.60 7.08
N LEU A 207 0.93 5.34 6.63
CA LEU A 207 1.95 4.70 7.46
C LEU A 207 2.60 5.70 8.41
N TYR A 208 2.65 5.33 9.69
CA TYR A 208 3.39 6.05 10.71
C TYR A 208 4.41 5.13 11.38
N GLU A 209 5.46 5.73 11.92
CA GLU A 209 6.50 5.08 12.71
C GLU A 209 6.43 5.56 14.16
N ARG A 210 6.57 4.64 15.11
CA ARG A 210 6.63 4.94 16.54
C ARG A 210 7.89 5.78 16.83
N ALA A 211 7.70 6.89 17.51
CA ALA A 211 8.78 7.77 17.95
C ALA A 211 8.85 7.79 19.47
N GLU A 212 10.06 7.87 20.01
CA GLU A 212 10.27 7.94 21.46
C GLU A 212 10.11 9.35 22.01
N GLU A 213 10.39 10.38 21.21
CA GLU A 213 10.34 11.77 21.65
C GLU A 213 9.52 12.68 20.73
N ARG A 214 8.63 13.49 21.34
CA ARG A 214 7.76 14.46 20.62
C ARG A 214 8.55 15.46 19.80
N GLN A 215 9.72 15.88 20.29
CA GLN A 215 10.57 16.89 19.66
C GLN A 215 11.14 16.42 18.31
N LEU A 216 11.35 15.12 18.16
CA LEU A 216 11.89 14.49 16.95
C LEU A 216 10.82 14.19 15.89
N ALA A 217 9.54 14.51 16.18
CA ALA A 217 8.40 14.20 15.33
C ALA A 217 7.48 15.43 15.12
N PRO A 218 7.95 16.51 14.47
CA PRO A 218 7.05 17.58 14.05
C PRO A 218 5.97 16.97 13.13
N HIS A 219 4.69 17.15 13.48
CA HIS A 219 3.52 16.45 12.89
C HIS A 219 3.32 14.99 13.34
N TYR A 220 3.39 14.74 14.65
CA TYR A 220 3.04 13.44 15.24
C TYR A 220 1.53 13.26 15.48
N LYS A 221 1.11 12.00 15.55
CA LYS A 221 -0.16 11.56 16.16
C LYS A 221 0.13 10.88 17.50
N GLU A 222 -0.70 11.15 18.50
CA GLU A 222 -0.65 10.44 19.79
C GLU A 222 -1.83 9.48 19.85
N ILE A 223 -1.55 8.19 20.05
CA ILE A 223 -2.55 7.12 20.10
C ILE A 223 -2.20 6.24 21.28
N GLU A 224 -3.13 6.06 22.21
CA GLU A 224 -2.94 5.24 23.41
C GLU A 224 -1.67 5.61 24.21
N GLY A 225 -1.32 6.90 24.22
CA GLY A 225 -0.12 7.41 24.90
C GLY A 225 1.21 7.16 24.15
N LYS A 226 1.18 6.54 22.96
CA LYS A 226 2.34 6.36 22.08
C LYS A 226 2.36 7.44 21.01
N ILE A 227 3.57 7.86 20.62
CA ILE A 227 3.80 8.92 19.64
C ILE A 227 4.16 8.28 18.30
N TYR A 228 3.55 8.76 17.23
CA TYR A 228 3.75 8.26 15.88
C TYR A 228 4.07 9.41 14.94
N ARG A 229 5.20 9.35 14.24
CA ARG A 229 5.55 10.27 13.16
C ARG A 229 5.09 9.72 11.82
N LYS A 230 4.57 10.58 10.95
CA LYS A 230 4.21 10.16 9.59
C LYS A 230 5.47 9.75 8.82
N VAL A 231 5.43 8.61 8.15
CA VAL A 231 6.48 8.21 7.20
C VAL A 231 6.28 9.00 5.89
N GLN A 232 7.36 9.53 5.32
CA GLN A 232 7.33 10.37 4.13
C GLN A 232 7.10 9.57 2.84
#